data_AF-A0A7W0ZAM1-F1
#
_entry.id   AF-A0A7W0ZAM1-F1
#
_cell.length_a   1.000
_cell.length_b   1.000
_cell.length_c   1.000
_cell.angle_alpha   90.00
_cell.angle_beta   90.00
_cell.angle_gamma   90.00
#
_symmetry.space_group_name_H-M   'P 1'
#
loop_
_entity.id
_entity.type
_entity.pdbx_description
1 polymer ?
#
loop_
_entity_poly.entity_id
_entity_poly.type
_entity_poly.pdbx_seq_one_letter_code
_entity_poly.pdbx_strand_id
1 'polypeptide(L)'
;MSNYEDVWVPLVDEPIGSIVAQLQAEDPEFARLISSPRRVLAFRTFAYIRVGMKLGELYVEHDLPPFDGSATWVELLLRDPAHRAAVAKVIRHVAEEIAADPRFEDEDPLDPDEGARTRFRDRARQQLFS
;
A
#
# COMPACT_ATOMS: atom_id res chain seq x y z
N MET A 1 8.35 -14.22 17.59
CA MET A 1 7.89 -14.46 16.21
C MET A 1 6.79 -13.45 15.95
N SER A 2 7.17 -12.28 15.43
CA SER A 2 6.21 -11.19 15.20
C SER A 2 5.36 -11.57 14.00
N ASN A 3 4.07 -11.78 14.21
CA ASN A 3 3.15 -12.12 13.15
C ASN A 3 2.99 -10.87 12.27
N TYR A 4 3.54 -10.89 11.05
CA TYR A 4 3.48 -9.78 10.08
C TYR A 4 2.04 -9.49 9.59
N GLU A 5 1.06 -10.24 10.09
CA GLU A 5 -0.37 -10.09 9.82
C GLU A 5 -1.02 -8.89 10.55
N ASP A 6 -0.40 -8.35 11.62
CA ASP A 6 -1.01 -7.28 12.43
C ASP A 6 -0.58 -5.83 12.06
N VAL A 7 0.27 -5.65 11.04
CA VAL A 7 0.74 -4.32 10.57
C VAL A 7 -0.10 -3.82 9.38
N TRP A 8 -1.32 -4.32 9.22
CA TRP A 8 -2.25 -3.89 8.19
C TRP A 8 -3.26 -2.89 8.76
N VAL A 9 -2.78 -1.72 9.19
CA VAL A 9 -3.67 -0.56 9.41
C VAL A 9 -4.05 -0.02 8.02
N PRO A 10 -5.35 0.07 7.68
CA PRO A 10 -5.82 0.30 6.32
C PRO A 10 -5.66 1.79 6.01
N LEU A 11 -4.48 2.19 5.53
CA LEU A 11 -4.36 3.45 4.81
C LEU A 11 -4.78 3.28 3.34
N VAL A 12 -5.20 2.07 2.92
CA VAL A 12 -5.71 1.81 1.57
C VAL A 12 -7.22 1.95 1.62
N ASP A 13 -7.76 2.99 0.99
CA ASP A 13 -9.20 3.04 0.75
C ASP A 13 -9.63 1.77 -0.01
N GLU A 14 -10.68 1.11 0.48
CA GLU A 14 -11.42 0.10 -0.31
C GLU A 14 -11.86 0.81 -1.58
N PRO A 15 -11.30 0.45 -2.76
CA PRO A 15 -11.14 -0.91 -3.27
C PRO A 15 -9.70 -1.36 -3.64
N ILE A 16 -8.68 -0.51 -3.49
CA ILE A 16 -7.30 -0.81 -3.93
C ILE A 16 -6.69 -1.94 -3.07
N GLY A 17 -7.02 -1.98 -1.78
CA GLY A 17 -6.51 -2.98 -0.85
C GLY A 17 -6.92 -4.41 -1.24
N SER A 18 -8.14 -4.56 -1.76
CA SER A 18 -8.64 -5.86 -2.24
C SER A 18 -7.87 -6.40 -3.44
N ILE A 19 -7.44 -5.51 -4.36
CA ILE A 19 -6.67 -5.89 -5.54
C ILE A 19 -5.25 -6.31 -5.13
N VAL A 20 -4.63 -5.60 -4.19
CA VAL A 20 -3.31 -5.98 -3.65
C VAL A 20 -3.37 -7.33 -2.95
N ALA A 21 -4.39 -7.56 -2.10
CA ALA A 21 -4.57 -8.84 -1.42
C ALA A 21 -4.78 -9.99 -2.42
N GLN A 22 -5.56 -9.77 -3.48
CA GLN A 22 -5.74 -10.75 -4.55
C GLN A 22 -4.42 -11.04 -5.27
N LEU A 23 -3.63 -10.01 -5.62
CA LEU A 23 -2.31 -10.20 -6.23
C LEU A 23 -1.35 -11.00 -5.35
N GLN A 24 -1.34 -10.75 -4.04
CA GLN A 24 -0.51 -11.50 -3.09
C GLN A 24 -0.94 -12.98 -2.98
N ALA A 25 -2.25 -13.25 -3.05
CA ALA A 25 -2.78 -14.60 -3.01
C ALA A 25 -2.49 -15.39 -4.30
N GLU A 26 -2.52 -14.72 -5.45
CA GLU A 26 -2.30 -15.32 -6.77
C GLU A 26 -0.81 -15.47 -7.12
N ASP A 27 0.04 -14.59 -6.60
CA ASP A 27 1.46 -14.49 -6.96
C ASP A 27 2.35 -14.32 -5.72
N PRO A 28 2.89 -15.43 -5.17
CA PRO A 28 3.81 -15.36 -4.04
C PRO A 28 5.09 -14.58 -4.31
N GLU A 29 5.53 -14.45 -5.58
CA GLU A 29 6.73 -13.66 -5.92
C GLU A 29 6.47 -12.17 -5.77
N PHE A 30 5.22 -11.71 -6.00
CA PHE A 30 4.85 -10.32 -5.75
C PHE A 30 5.10 -9.89 -4.30
N ALA A 31 4.76 -10.76 -3.32
CA ALA A 31 5.04 -10.49 -1.92
C ALA A 31 6.55 -10.39 -1.62
N ARG A 32 7.39 -11.14 -2.35
CA ARG A 32 8.85 -11.11 -2.20
C ARG A 32 9.47 -9.83 -2.74
N LEU A 33 8.91 -9.24 -3.79
CA LEU A 33 9.41 -7.97 -4.36
C LEU A 33 9.42 -6.85 -3.32
N ILE A 34 8.42 -6.84 -2.43
CA ILE A 34 8.22 -5.81 -1.41
C ILE A 34 8.42 -6.34 0.01
N SER A 35 9.29 -7.33 0.20
CA SER A 35 9.43 -8.03 1.50
C SER A 35 10.07 -7.19 2.62
N SER A 36 10.90 -6.19 2.28
CA SER A 36 11.55 -5.35 3.29
C SER A 36 10.61 -4.22 3.76
N PRO A 37 10.66 -3.83 5.05
CA PRO A 37 9.82 -2.73 5.57
C PRO A 37 9.94 -1.42 4.77
N ARG A 38 11.14 -1.09 4.31
CA ARG A 38 11.41 0.11 3.49
C ARG A 38 10.76 0.01 2.12
N ARG A 39 10.84 -1.15 1.46
CA ARG A 39 10.16 -1.40 0.18
C ARG A 39 8.65 -1.38 0.32
N VAL A 40 8.09 -1.95 1.40
CA VAL A 40 6.64 -1.85 1.69
C VAL A 40 6.20 -0.39 1.77
N LEU A 41 6.93 0.45 2.53
CA LEU A 41 6.56 1.86 2.70
C LEU A 41 6.64 2.64 1.38
N ALA A 42 7.72 2.44 0.62
CA ALA A 42 7.91 3.08 -0.67
C ALA A 42 6.83 2.62 -1.67
N PHE A 43 6.63 1.30 -1.80
CA PHE A 43 5.62 0.70 -2.64
C PHE A 43 4.24 1.29 -2.34
N ARG A 44 3.82 1.35 -1.06
CA ARG A 44 2.53 1.94 -0.68
C ARG A 44 2.41 3.35 -1.22
N THR A 45 3.36 4.22 -0.90
CA THR A 45 3.36 5.64 -1.32
C THR A 45 3.18 5.79 -2.83
N PHE A 46 4.00 5.08 -3.62
CA PHE A 46 3.95 5.18 -5.07
C PHE A 46 2.73 4.50 -5.69
N ALA A 47 2.28 3.38 -5.13
CA ALA A 47 1.11 2.65 -5.61
C ALA A 47 -0.15 3.50 -5.51
N TYR A 48 -0.36 4.25 -4.41
CA TYR A 48 -1.53 5.16 -4.32
C TYR A 48 -1.58 6.18 -5.43
N ILE A 49 -0.45 6.85 -5.66
CA ILE A 49 -0.38 7.94 -6.62
C ILE A 49 -0.63 7.37 -8.03
N ARG A 50 0.04 6.27 -8.39
CA ARG A 50 -0.08 5.68 -9.72
C ARG A 50 -1.43 5.01 -9.98
N VAL A 51 -2.00 4.34 -8.98
CA VAL A 51 -3.35 3.77 -9.10
C VAL A 51 -4.38 4.88 -9.19
N GLY A 52 -4.27 5.94 -8.38
CA GLY A 52 -5.16 7.11 -8.47
C GLY A 52 -5.13 7.76 -9.85
N MET A 53 -3.94 7.95 -10.43
CA MET A 53 -3.80 8.44 -11.81
C MET A 53 -4.46 7.49 -12.82
N LYS A 54 -4.24 6.17 -12.71
CA LYS A 54 -4.84 5.21 -13.64
C LYS A 54 -6.36 5.15 -13.51
N LEU A 55 -6.89 5.23 -12.31
CA LEU A 55 -8.33 5.31 -12.06
C LEU A 55 -8.92 6.60 -12.66
N GLY A 56 -8.21 7.73 -12.55
CA GLY A 56 -8.61 8.98 -13.18
C GLY A 56 -8.60 8.92 -14.71
N GLU A 57 -7.57 8.31 -15.31
CA GLU A 57 -7.50 8.05 -16.76
C GLU A 57 -8.69 7.20 -17.23
N LEU A 58 -8.92 6.07 -16.58
CA LEU A 58 -10.05 5.18 -16.88
C LEU A 58 -11.41 5.86 -16.68
N TYR A 59 -11.54 6.72 -15.66
CA TYR A 59 -12.76 7.49 -15.43
C TYR A 59 -13.05 8.50 -16.56
N VAL A 60 -12.02 9.10 -17.15
CA VAL A 60 -12.17 10.02 -18.29
C VAL A 60 -12.45 9.27 -19.59
N GLU A 61 -11.84 8.11 -19.77
CA GLU A 61 -11.98 7.29 -20.98
C GLU A 61 -13.31 6.52 -21.05
N HIS A 62 -13.93 6.24 -19.89
CA HIS A 62 -15.12 5.42 -19.79
C HIS A 62 -16.25 6.14 -19.07
N ASP A 63 -17.38 6.31 -19.76
CA ASP A 63 -18.59 6.87 -19.16
C ASP A 63 -19.13 5.94 -18.07
N LEU A 64 -19.15 6.43 -16.83
CA LEU A 64 -19.83 5.77 -15.72
C LEU A 64 -21.30 6.21 -15.65
N PRO A 65 -22.20 5.31 -15.20
CA PRO A 65 -23.58 5.68 -14.96
C PRO A 65 -23.66 6.81 -13.93
N PRO A 66 -24.71 7.66 -13.99
CA PRO A 66 -24.93 8.72 -13.02
C PRO A 66 -24.91 8.16 -11.59
N PHE A 67 -24.24 8.89 -10.68
CA PHE A 67 -24.14 8.48 -9.29
C PHE A 67 -25.52 8.40 -8.64
N ASP A 68 -25.91 7.19 -8.23
CA ASP A 68 -27.19 6.89 -7.59
C ASP A 68 -27.07 6.67 -6.06
N GLY A 69 -25.89 6.89 -5.50
CA GLY A 69 -25.61 6.70 -4.07
C GLY A 69 -25.35 5.26 -3.64
N SER A 70 -25.41 4.27 -4.56
CA SER A 70 -25.25 2.85 -4.23
C SER A 70 -23.80 2.38 -4.15
N ALA A 71 -22.90 3.04 -4.87
CA ALA A 71 -21.48 2.72 -4.94
C ALA A 71 -20.67 3.96 -5.32
N THR A 72 -19.44 4.06 -4.84
CA THR A 72 -18.47 5.07 -5.27
C THR A 72 -18.13 4.90 -6.75
N TRP A 73 -17.67 5.97 -7.40
CA TRP A 73 -17.24 5.90 -8.80
C TRP A 73 -16.10 4.89 -9.01
N VAL A 74 -15.23 4.71 -8.02
CA VAL A 74 -14.13 3.72 -8.08
C VAL A 74 -14.70 2.30 -8.07
N GLU A 75 -15.65 2.01 -7.20
CA GLU A 75 -16.31 0.71 -7.15
C GLU A 75 -17.06 0.40 -8.45
N LEU A 76 -17.77 1.39 -9.01
CA LEU A 76 -18.44 1.26 -10.31
C LEU A 76 -17.46 0.94 -11.42
N LEU A 77 -16.36 1.69 -11.50
CA LEU A 77 -15.32 1.52 -12.50
C LEU A 77 -14.67 0.13 -12.41
N LEU A 78 -14.42 -0.34 -11.19
CA LEU A 78 -13.81 -1.65 -10.94
C LEU A 78 -14.79 -2.82 -11.02
N ARG A 79 -16.06 -2.62 -11.41
CA ARG A 79 -16.92 -3.76 -11.79
C ARG A 79 -16.48 -4.39 -13.11
N ASP A 80 -15.82 -3.62 -13.97
CA ASP A 80 -15.22 -4.15 -15.19
C ASP A 80 -13.92 -4.91 -14.85
N PRO A 81 -13.81 -6.21 -15.17
CA PRO A 81 -12.59 -6.98 -14.95
C PRO A 81 -11.38 -6.43 -15.74
N ALA A 82 -11.58 -5.77 -16.89
CA ALA A 82 -10.50 -5.16 -17.65
C ALA A 82 -9.88 -3.98 -16.90
N HIS A 83 -10.70 -3.16 -16.22
CA HIS A 83 -10.21 -2.08 -15.36
C HIS A 83 -9.45 -2.62 -14.15
N ARG A 84 -9.97 -3.68 -13.51
CA ARG A 84 -9.23 -4.37 -12.43
C ARG A 84 -7.87 -4.88 -12.90
N ALA A 85 -7.82 -5.52 -14.06
CA ALA A 85 -6.57 -6.01 -14.64
C ALA A 85 -5.59 -4.87 -14.98
N ALA A 86 -6.09 -3.73 -15.48
CA ALA A 86 -5.26 -2.56 -15.75
C ALA A 86 -4.64 -1.98 -14.46
N VAL A 87 -5.43 -1.86 -13.39
CA VAL A 87 -4.95 -1.43 -12.07
C VAL A 87 -3.94 -2.42 -11.49
N ALA A 88 -4.22 -3.73 -11.59
CA ALA A 88 -3.31 -4.77 -11.13
C ALA A 88 -1.94 -4.71 -11.84
N LYS A 89 -1.91 -4.43 -13.15
CA LYS A 89 -0.67 -4.22 -13.89
C LYS A 89 0.13 -3.02 -13.35
N VAL A 90 -0.53 -1.90 -13.04
CA VAL A 90 0.13 -0.73 -12.44
C VAL A 90 0.74 -1.09 -11.09
N ILE A 91 -0.02 -1.80 -10.24
CA ILE A 91 0.44 -2.24 -8.93
C ILE A 91 1.69 -3.13 -9.05
N ARG A 92 1.65 -4.14 -9.93
CA ARG A 92 2.81 -5.02 -10.17
C ARG A 92 4.02 -4.22 -10.65
N HIS A 93 3.82 -3.32 -11.60
CA HIS A 93 4.90 -2.51 -12.15
C HIS A 93 5.57 -1.63 -11.07
N VAL A 94 4.78 -1.04 -10.16
CA VAL A 94 5.34 -0.30 -9.01
C VAL A 94 6.16 -1.21 -8.11
N ALA A 95 5.68 -2.43 -7.81
CA ALA A 95 6.45 -3.36 -6.99
C ALA A 95 7.79 -3.75 -7.64
N GLU A 96 7.79 -4.00 -8.94
CA GLU A 96 9.00 -4.31 -9.72
C GLU A 96 10.00 -3.16 -9.70
N GLU A 97 9.55 -1.92 -9.93
CA GLU A 97 10.43 -0.73 -9.88
C GLU A 97 11.04 -0.53 -8.49
N ILE A 98 10.25 -0.69 -7.42
CA ILE A 98 10.73 -0.54 -6.05
C ILE A 98 11.71 -1.64 -5.69
N ALA A 99 11.48 -2.87 -6.16
CA ALA A 99 12.39 -3.98 -5.96
C ALA A 99 13.73 -3.78 -6.70
N ALA A 100 13.70 -3.16 -7.88
CA ALA A 100 14.88 -2.89 -8.70
C ALA A 100 15.67 -1.64 -8.28
N ASP A 101 15.14 -0.82 -7.38
CA ASP A 101 15.76 0.42 -6.95
C ASP A 101 16.67 0.20 -5.73
N PRO A 102 18.00 0.39 -5.87
CA PRO A 102 18.96 0.12 -4.80
C PRO A 102 18.78 1.02 -3.57
N ARG A 103 18.10 2.17 -3.71
CA ARG A 103 17.80 3.08 -2.57
C ARG A 103 16.86 2.46 -1.54
N PHE A 104 16.19 1.36 -1.89
CA PHE A 104 15.31 0.59 -1.00
C PHE A 104 15.88 -0.78 -0.63
N GLU A 105 17.14 -1.09 -1.01
CA GLU A 105 17.83 -2.32 -0.58
C GLU A 105 18.29 -2.26 0.88
N ASP A 106 18.69 -1.09 1.38
CA ASP A 106 19.27 -0.95 2.71
C ASP A 106 18.28 -1.25 3.84
N GLU A 107 18.67 -2.23 4.68
CA GLU A 107 18.09 -2.57 5.98
C GLU A 107 18.62 -1.64 7.09
N ASP A 108 18.63 -0.33 6.88
CA ASP A 108 18.80 0.55 8.04
C ASP A 108 17.64 0.26 9.00
N PRO A 109 17.92 0.00 10.30
CA PRO A 109 16.87 -0.33 11.25
C PRO A 109 15.85 0.82 11.29
N LEU A 110 14.65 0.57 10.78
CA LEU A 110 13.52 1.50 10.92
C LEU A 110 13.02 1.58 12.37
N ASP A 111 13.53 0.69 13.22
CA ASP A 111 13.23 0.63 14.64
C ASP A 111 14.10 1.64 15.41
N PRO A 112 13.55 2.37 16.40
CA PRO A 112 14.37 3.23 17.24
C PRO A 112 15.45 2.40 17.94
N ASP A 113 16.68 2.90 17.94
CA ASP A 113 17.77 2.28 18.68
C ASP A 113 17.42 2.16 20.18
N GLU A 114 18.13 1.29 20.89
CA GLU A 114 17.84 1.02 22.31
C GLU A 114 17.97 2.28 23.19
N GLY A 115 18.83 3.22 22.81
CA GLY A 115 18.93 4.53 23.41
C GLY A 115 17.70 5.41 23.16
N ALA A 116 17.13 5.39 21.95
CA ALA A 116 15.91 6.09 21.58
C ALA A 116 14.70 5.53 22.34
N ARG A 117 14.61 4.20 22.48
CA ARG A 117 13.57 3.54 23.30
C ARG A 117 13.69 3.93 24.78
N THR A 118 14.91 4.02 25.30
CA THR A 118 15.18 4.45 26.67
C THR A 118 14.75 5.90 26.89
N ARG A 119 15.17 6.81 26.01
CA ARG A 119 14.77 8.23 26.05
C ARG A 119 13.25 8.40 25.99
N PHE A 120 12.57 7.62 25.15
CA PHE A 120 11.11 7.65 25.05
C PHE A 120 10.43 7.19 26.34
N ARG A 121 10.88 6.08 26.95
CA ARG A 121 10.34 5.57 28.22
C ARG A 121 10.53 6.56 29.37
N ASP A 122 11.68 7.21 29.45
CA ASP A 122 11.95 8.20 30.50
C ASP A 122 11.10 9.46 30.34
N ARG A 123 10.90 9.92 29.08
CA ARG A 123 9.95 10.99 28.75
C ARG A 123 8.50 10.63 29.15
N ALA A 124 8.06 9.41 28.84
CA ALA A 124 6.71 8.95 29.15
C ALA A 124 6.47 8.87 30.66
N ARG A 125 7.46 8.40 31.43
CA ARG A 125 7.40 8.39 32.90
C ARG A 125 7.29 9.80 33.47
N GLN A 126 8.04 10.78 32.97
CA GLN A 126 7.97 12.15 33.45
C GLN A 126 6.59 12.80 33.23
N GLN A 127 5.85 12.43 32.18
CA GLN A 127 4.51 12.96 31.92
C GLN A 127 3.39 12.26 32.70
N LEU A 128 3.59 11.00 33.11
CA LEU A 128 2.61 10.23 33.90
C LEU A 128 2.70 10.52 35.41
N PHE A 129 3.81 11.09 35.87
CA PHE A 129 4.01 11.49 37.27
C PHE A 129 4.06 13.03 37.43
N SER A 130 3.48 13.76 36.47
CA SER A 130 3.28 15.21 36.47
C SER A 130 1.82 15.57 36.75
#